data_AF-A0A7C2YIJ0-F1
#
_entry.id   AF-A0A7C2YIJ0-F1
#
_cell.length_a   1.000
_cell.length_b   1.000
_cell.length_c   1.000
_cell.angle_alpha   90.00
_cell.angle_beta   90.00
_cell.angle_gamma   90.00
#
_symmetry.space_group_name_H-M   'P 1'
#
loop_
_entity.id
_entity.type
_entity.pdbx_description
1 polymer ?
#
loop_
_entity_poly.entity_id
_entity_poly.type
_entity_poly.pdbx_seq_one_letter_code
_entity_poly.pdbx_strand_id
1 'polypeptide(L)'
;MGTVRIASEFVSIADHYARSRHFWRYRVIPTAGASEGFVPEDAELLIEGTETGRTLVENQLKAIDVLFRSTTCVIVRRGSLQGPRGRLLSSLLERLARGAVAASARM
;
A
#
# COMPACT_ATOMS: atom_id res chain seq x y z
N MET A 1 28.13 -9.38 -8.20
CA MET A 1 26.71 -9.38 -7.80
C MET A 1 25.99 -8.27 -8.55
N GLY A 2 24.88 -8.58 -9.21
CA GLY A 2 24.11 -7.61 -10.00
C GLY A 2 23.33 -6.62 -9.12
N THR A 3 22.80 -5.58 -9.74
CA THR A 3 21.85 -4.64 -9.09
C THR A 3 20.50 -5.32 -8.97
N VAL A 4 19.92 -5.37 -7.76
CA VAL A 4 18.54 -5.85 -7.54
C VAL A 4 17.55 -4.80 -8.00
N ARG A 5 16.69 -5.15 -8.95
CA ARG A 5 15.63 -4.29 -9.49
C ARG A 5 14.33 -4.60 -8.75
N ILE A 6 13.71 -3.57 -8.20
CA ILE A 6 12.49 -3.66 -7.40
C ILE A 6 11.40 -2.86 -8.12
N ALA A 7 10.39 -3.53 -8.65
CA ALA A 7 9.19 -2.88 -9.18
C ALA A 7 8.25 -2.50 -8.02
N SER A 8 7.72 -1.27 -8.02
CA SER A 8 6.73 -0.85 -7.02
C SER A 8 5.96 0.41 -7.42
N GLU A 9 4.67 0.44 -7.08
CA GLU A 9 3.87 1.67 -7.02
C GLU A 9 4.26 2.54 -5.80
N PHE A 10 4.87 1.93 -4.77
CA PHE A 10 5.25 2.56 -3.51
C PHE A 10 6.77 2.80 -3.43
N VAL A 11 7.30 3.61 -4.35
CA VAL A 11 8.75 3.87 -4.48
C VAL A 11 9.49 4.17 -3.16
N SER A 12 8.91 4.99 -2.28
CA SER A 12 9.53 5.31 -0.97
C SER A 12 9.55 4.13 0.00
N ILE A 13 8.50 3.30 -0.01
CA ILE A 13 8.44 2.08 0.79
C ILE A 13 9.47 1.07 0.27
N ALA A 14 9.56 0.91 -1.05
CA ALA A 14 10.52 0.01 -1.69
C ALA A 14 11.97 0.40 -1.41
N ASP A 15 12.28 1.71 -1.48
CA ASP A 15 13.61 2.24 -1.13
C ASP A 15 13.95 1.92 0.34
N HIS A 16 13.02 2.21 1.26
CA HIS A 16 13.21 1.93 2.67
C HIS A 16 13.41 0.44 2.94
N TYR A 17 12.62 -0.43 2.32
CA TYR A 17 12.73 -1.88 2.44
C TYR A 17 14.09 -2.40 1.96
N ALA A 18 14.57 -1.95 0.79
CA ALA A 18 15.86 -2.37 0.27
C ALA A 18 17.02 -1.97 1.20
N ARG A 19 16.96 -0.75 1.75
CA ARG A 19 17.94 -0.25 2.72
C ARG A 19 17.92 -1.02 4.03
N SER A 20 16.74 -1.27 4.58
CA SER A 20 16.60 -1.99 5.86
C SER A 20 17.00 -3.46 5.76
N ARG A 21 16.91 -4.05 4.55
CA ARG A 21 17.40 -5.40 4.24
C ARG A 21 18.84 -5.43 3.71
N HIS A 22 19.56 -4.31 3.75
CA HIS A 22 20.96 -4.17 3.34
C HIS A 22 21.25 -4.64 1.91
N PHE A 23 20.35 -4.36 0.96
CA PHE A 23 20.63 -4.63 -0.45
C PHE A 23 21.78 -3.73 -0.92
N TRP A 24 22.91 -4.35 -1.26
CA TRP A 24 24.16 -3.63 -1.59
C TRP A 24 24.00 -2.69 -2.79
N ARG A 25 23.43 -3.20 -3.89
CA ARG A 25 23.08 -2.41 -5.08
C ARG A 25 21.64 -2.73 -5.44
N TYR A 26 20.78 -1.73 -5.40
CA TYR A 26 19.40 -1.86 -5.85
C TYR A 26 18.97 -0.68 -6.70
N ARG A 27 17.90 -0.88 -7.48
CA ARG A 27 17.20 0.15 -8.23
C ARG A 27 15.71 -0.06 -8.05
N VAL A 28 15.01 0.99 -7.63
CA VAL A 28 13.54 0.98 -7.62
C VAL A 28 13.03 1.43 -9.00
N ILE A 29 12.09 0.68 -9.55
CA ILE A 29 11.41 0.93 -10.82
C ILE A 29 9.97 1.31 -10.48
N PRO A 30 9.56 2.57 -10.68
CA PRO A 30 8.18 2.98 -10.44
C PRO A 30 7.24 2.30 -11.44
N THR A 31 6.10 1.79 -10.95
CA THR A 31 5.03 1.20 -11.78
C THR A 31 3.71 1.92 -11.57
N ALA A 32 2.77 1.74 -12.50
CA ALA A 32 1.44 2.35 -12.47
C ALA A 32 0.34 1.30 -12.74
N GLY A 33 0.37 0.21 -11.97
CA GLY A 33 -0.50 -0.96 -12.16
C GLY A 33 0.13 -2.03 -13.07
N ALA A 34 -0.57 -3.17 -13.21
CA ALA A 34 -0.09 -4.38 -13.91
C ALA A 34 1.36 -4.75 -13.52
N SER A 35 1.66 -4.63 -12.23
CA SER A 35 3.02 -4.68 -11.71
C SER A 35 3.58 -6.10 -11.66
N GLU A 36 2.71 -7.10 -11.70
CA GLU A 36 3.06 -8.52 -11.71
C GLU A 36 3.87 -8.91 -12.95
N GLY A 37 3.59 -8.27 -14.09
CA GLY A 37 4.30 -8.52 -15.35
C GLY A 37 5.74 -8.01 -15.39
N PHE A 38 6.21 -7.30 -14.36
CA PHE A 38 7.61 -6.87 -14.28
C PHE A 38 8.54 -7.99 -13.82
N VAL A 39 8.02 -9.00 -13.12
CA VAL A 39 8.84 -10.09 -12.58
C VAL A 39 8.62 -11.36 -13.41
N PRO A 40 9.69 -12.03 -13.89
CA PRO A 40 11.12 -11.78 -13.62
C PRO A 40 11.88 -10.89 -14.63
N GLU A 41 11.27 -10.51 -15.76
CA GLU A 41 12.00 -9.93 -16.90
C GLU A 41 12.61 -8.56 -16.58
N ASP A 42 11.81 -7.66 -16.01
CA ASP A 42 12.17 -6.26 -15.75
C ASP A 42 12.61 -6.01 -14.30
N ALA A 43 12.26 -6.88 -13.36
CA ALA A 43 12.59 -6.80 -11.95
C ALA A 43 12.78 -8.16 -11.28
N GLU A 44 13.63 -8.23 -10.25
CA GLU A 44 13.77 -9.43 -9.41
C GLU A 44 12.75 -9.47 -8.28
N LEU A 45 12.24 -8.31 -7.86
CA LEU A 45 11.31 -8.17 -6.74
C LEU A 45 10.16 -7.24 -7.09
N LEU A 46 9.01 -7.52 -6.51
CA LEU A 46 7.80 -6.70 -6.60
C LEU A 46 7.31 -6.35 -5.20
N ILE A 47 7.07 -5.06 -4.97
CA ILE A 47 6.40 -4.55 -3.77
C ILE A 47 5.11 -3.87 -4.21
N GLU A 48 3.98 -4.49 -3.90
CA GLU A 48 2.63 -4.04 -4.26
C GLU A 48 1.65 -4.26 -3.11
N GLY A 49 0.48 -3.65 -3.21
CA GLY A 49 -0.65 -3.91 -2.31
C GLY A 49 -1.49 -5.07 -2.84
N THR A 50 -1.78 -6.07 -2.00
CA THR A 50 -2.66 -7.18 -2.37
C THR A 50 -3.70 -7.44 -1.28
N GLU A 51 -4.94 -7.77 -1.67
CA GLU A 51 -6.01 -8.11 -0.73
C GLU A 51 -6.08 -9.61 -0.49
N THR A 52 -6.28 -10.40 -1.54
CA THR A 52 -6.44 -11.86 -1.45
C THR A 52 -5.19 -12.63 -1.87
N GLY A 53 -4.20 -11.96 -2.47
CA GLY A 53 -3.02 -12.60 -3.06
C GLY A 53 -3.30 -13.39 -4.34
N ARG A 54 -4.54 -13.41 -4.85
CA ARG A 54 -4.92 -14.22 -6.03
C ARG A 54 -4.12 -13.84 -7.27
N THR A 55 -4.02 -12.54 -7.55
CA THR A 55 -3.29 -12.03 -8.73
C THR A 55 -1.81 -12.41 -8.70
N LEU A 56 -1.18 -12.44 -7.51
CA LEU A 56 0.20 -12.90 -7.36
C LEU A 56 0.35 -14.37 -7.78
N VAL A 57 -0.55 -15.24 -7.30
CA VAL A 57 -0.53 -16.67 -7.62
C VAL A 57 -0.80 -16.92 -9.12
N GLU A 58 -1.76 -16.21 -9.70
CA GLU A 58 -2.09 -16.30 -11.13
C GLU A 58 -0.90 -15.90 -12.02
N ASN A 59 -0.04 -14.99 -11.55
CA ASN A 59 1.20 -14.58 -12.20
C ASN A 59 2.45 -15.35 -11.72
N GLN A 60 2.26 -16.50 -11.06
CA GLN A 60 3.36 -17.37 -10.57
C GLN A 60 4.33 -16.67 -9.59
N LEU A 61 3.86 -15.63 -8.91
CA LEU A 61 4.62 -14.91 -7.90
C LEU A 61 4.38 -15.54 -6.52
N LYS A 62 5.44 -15.52 -5.71
CA LYS A 62 5.40 -15.97 -4.32
C LYS A 62 5.56 -14.78 -3.38
N ALA A 63 4.58 -14.56 -2.51
CA ALA A 63 4.72 -13.62 -1.40
C ALA A 63 5.82 -14.12 -0.45
N ILE A 64 6.86 -13.31 -0.24
CA ILE A 64 8.01 -13.64 0.61
C ILE A 64 8.10 -12.81 1.88
N ASP A 65 7.38 -11.69 1.95
CA ASP A 65 7.33 -10.82 3.13
C ASP A 65 6.01 -10.03 3.17
N VAL A 66 5.63 -9.56 4.37
CA VAL A 66 4.50 -8.66 4.59
C VAL A 66 5.03 -7.40 5.25
N LEU A 67 5.12 -6.32 4.47
CA LEU A 67 5.63 -5.05 4.96
C LEU A 67 4.61 -4.34 5.86
N PHE A 68 3.34 -4.32 5.44
CA PHE A 68 2.25 -3.65 6.15
C PHE A 68 0.94 -4.41 6.02
N ARG A 69 0.05 -4.22 6.99
CA ARG A 69 -1.38 -4.51 6.85
C ARG A 69 -2.11 -3.16 6.80
N SER A 70 -2.77 -2.88 5.69
CA SER A 70 -3.45 -1.61 5.47
C SER A 70 -4.95 -1.69 5.73
N THR A 71 -5.52 -0.59 6.18
CA THR A 71 -6.98 -0.38 6.29
C THR A 71 -7.32 1.02 5.80
N THR A 72 -8.53 1.21 5.29
CA THR A 72 -9.03 2.55 4.98
C THR A 72 -9.18 3.36 6.26
N CYS A 73 -8.58 4.55 6.29
CA CYS A 73 -8.65 5.46 7.43
C CYS A 73 -9.09 6.86 6.99
N VAL A 74 -9.69 7.62 7.92
CA VAL A 74 -10.02 9.03 7.70
C VAL A 74 -8.89 9.88 8.26
N ILE A 75 -8.28 10.69 7.40
CA ILE A 75 -7.23 11.63 7.79
C ILE A 75 -7.83 13.01 7.96
N VAL A 76 -7.67 13.60 9.15
CA VAL A 76 -8.17 14.94 9.48
C VAL A 76 -7.03 15.89 9.80
N ARG A 77 -7.23 17.18 9.50
CA ARG A 77 -6.27 18.24 9.88
C ARG A 77 -6.06 18.21 11.40
N ARG A 78 -4.79 18.32 11.82
CA ARG A 78 -4.44 18.46 13.25
C ARG A 78 -4.99 19.77 13.81
N GLY A 79 -5.65 19.70 14.97
CA GLY A 79 -6.32 20.82 15.63
C GLY A 79 -7.84 20.82 15.41
N SER A 80 -8.58 21.53 16.26
CA SER A 80 -10.04 21.60 16.16
C SER A 80 -10.48 22.62 15.12
N LEU A 81 -11.23 22.19 14.10
CA LEU A 81 -12.02 23.12 13.30
C LEU A 81 -13.20 23.62 14.14
N GLN A 82 -13.35 24.93 14.27
CA GLN A 82 -14.43 25.56 15.02
C GLN A 82 -15.52 26.08 14.07
N GLY A 83 -16.69 26.39 14.64
CA GLY A 83 -17.81 26.97 13.89
C GLY A 83 -18.43 26.00 12.88
N PRO A 84 -18.99 26.50 11.75
CA PRO A 84 -19.73 25.67 10.79
C PRO A 84 -18.92 24.50 10.22
N ARG A 85 -17.62 24.69 9.97
CA ARG A 85 -16.74 23.64 9.41
C ARG A 85 -16.48 22.51 10.41
N GLY A 86 -16.35 22.84 11.69
CA GLY A 86 -16.22 21.84 12.76
C GLY A 86 -17.44 20.93 12.84
N ARG A 87 -18.64 21.53 12.86
CA ARG A 87 -19.90 20.77 12.88
C ARG A 87 -20.06 19.87 11.65
N LEU A 88 -19.69 20.34 10.47
CA LEU A 88 -19.71 19.53 9.25
C LEU A 88 -18.75 18.34 9.36
N LEU A 89 -17.52 18.56 9.83
CA LEU A 89 -16.55 17.49 10.02
C LEU A 89 -17.07 16.43 11.01
N SER A 90 -17.59 16.84 12.17
CA SER A 90 -18.18 15.93 13.15
C SER A 90 -19.31 15.09 12.54
N SER A 91 -20.23 15.73 11.81
CA SER A 91 -21.34 15.03 11.14
C SER A 91 -20.85 14.02 10.09
N LEU A 92 -19.82 14.37 9.30
CA LEU A 92 -19.23 13.46 8.32
C LEU A 92 -18.53 12.28 9.01
N LEU A 93 -17.76 12.52 10.06
CA LEU A 93 -17.09 11.47 10.83
C LEU A 93 -18.09 10.49 11.44
N GLU A 94 -19.19 10.98 12.02
CA GLU A 94 -20.25 10.13 12.55
C GLU A 94 -20.91 9.28 11.46
N ARG A 95 -21.17 9.86 10.27
CA ARG A 95 -21.75 9.12 9.13
C ARG A 95 -20.79 8.04 8.62
N LEU A 96 -19.51 8.38 8.48
CA LEU A 96 -18.48 7.43 8.06
C LEU A 96 -18.29 6.31 9.09
N ALA A 97 -18.30 6.64 10.38
CA ALA A 97 -18.21 5.65 11.46
C ALA A 97 -19.38 4.67 11.42
N ARG A 98 -20.62 5.15 11.28
CA ARG A 98 -21.81 4.28 11.14
C ARG A 98 -21.72 3.40 9.89
N GLY A 99 -21.28 3.96 8.76
CA GLY A 99 -21.10 3.22 7.52
C GLY A 99 -20.02 2.14 7.64
N ALA A 100 -18.91 2.43 8.31
CA ALA A 100 -17.81 1.51 8.53
C ALA A 100 -18.22 0.30 9.38
N VAL A 101 -18.98 0.51 10.48
CA VAL A 101 -19.49 -0.60 11.31
C VAL A 101 -20.43 -1.50 10.48
N ALA A 102 -21.32 -0.90 9.68
CA ALA A 102 -22.23 -1.66 8.83
C ALA A 102 -21.52 -2.45 7.72
N ALA A 103 -20.42 -1.92 7.17
CA ALA A 103 -19.59 -2.60 6.18
C ALA A 103 -18.78 -3.74 6.83
N SER A 104 -18.20 -3.51 8.01
CA SER A 104 -17.42 -4.51 8.74
C SER A 104 -18.26 -5.69 9.23
N ALA A 105 -19.56 -5.52 9.44
CA ALA A 105 -20.48 -6.61 9.81
C ALA A 105 -20.89 -7.50 8.61
N ARG A 106 -20.53 -7.11 7.39
CA ARG A 106 -20.85 -7.83 6.14
C ARG A 106 -19.64 -8.51 5.50
N MET A 107 -18.45 -8.28 6.04
CA MET A 107 -17.20 -8.98 5.69
C MET A 107 -17.00 -10.16 6.63
#